data_AF-A0A7J4N5C8-F1
#
_entry.id   AF-A0A7J4N5C8-F1
#
_cell.length_a   1.000
_cell.length_b   1.000
_cell.length_c   1.000
_cell.angle_alpha   90.00
_cell.angle_beta   90.00
_cell.angle_gamma   90.00
#
_symmetry.space_group_name_H-M   'P 1'
#
loop_
_entity.id
_entity.type
_entity.pdbx_description
1 polymer ?
#
loop_
_entity_poly.entity_id
_entity_poly.type
_entity_poly.pdbx_seq_one_letter_code
_entity_poly.pdbx_strand_id
1 'polypeptide(L)'
;MKIEIENKKPNALMDRTEVNFKADHSGEGSPKRADVKAKLAEVLAVSKDKVVIDHMETEFGMGVSTGYAKVYGSADSAKKFEKNYIQARNGLAEPKKAGKKK
;
A
#
# COMPACT_ATOMS: atom_id res chain seq x y z
N MET A 1 -0.86 -4.37 -15.98
CA MET A 1 -0.43 -4.62 -14.57
C MET A 1 -0.72 -6.02 -14.02
N LYS A 2 0.33 -6.82 -13.82
CA LYS A 2 0.35 -8.09 -13.07
C LYS A 2 1.03 -7.86 -11.71
N ILE A 3 0.49 -8.40 -10.62
CA ILE A 3 1.11 -8.29 -9.28
C ILE A 3 1.57 -9.68 -8.86
N GLU A 4 2.83 -9.78 -8.45
CA GLU A 4 3.44 -10.96 -7.86
C GLU A 4 3.79 -10.64 -6.40
N ILE A 5 3.49 -11.58 -5.50
CA ILE A 5 3.82 -11.46 -4.08
C ILE A 5 5.11 -12.23 -3.84
N GLU A 6 6.19 -11.53 -3.50
CA GLU A 6 7.50 -12.15 -3.27
C GLU A 6 7.63 -12.67 -1.84
N ASN A 7 7.13 -11.90 -0.87
CA ASN A 7 7.26 -12.25 0.54
C ASN A 7 6.01 -11.87 1.31
N LYS A 8 5.55 -12.77 2.18
CA LYS A 8 4.43 -12.57 3.09
C LYS A 8 4.86 -12.96 4.49
N LYS A 9 5.00 -11.97 5.37
CA LYS A 9 5.39 -12.17 6.76
C LYS A 9 4.24 -11.78 7.71
N PRO A 10 3.67 -12.73 8.47
CA PRO A 10 2.67 -12.41 9.48
C PRO A 10 3.32 -11.73 10.69
N ASN A 11 2.66 -10.71 11.24
CA ASN A 11 3.04 -10.03 12.47
C ASN A 11 1.82 -9.92 13.40
N ALA A 12 1.68 -10.91 14.28
CA ALA A 12 0.57 -11.02 15.22
C ALA A 12 0.54 -9.90 16.28
N LEU A 13 1.69 -9.28 16.60
CA LEU A 13 1.75 -8.21 17.62
C LEU A 13 1.05 -6.93 17.17
N MET A 14 0.97 -6.70 15.85
CA MET A 14 0.40 -5.50 15.25
C MET A 14 -0.84 -5.80 14.41
N ASP A 15 -1.39 -7.03 14.51
CA ASP A 15 -2.50 -7.54 13.69
C ASP A 15 -2.34 -7.24 12.20
N ARG A 16 -1.10 -7.35 11.69
CA ARG A 16 -0.78 -7.03 10.30
C ARG A 16 0.00 -8.14 9.63
N THR A 17 -0.21 -8.29 8.34
CA THR A 17 0.64 -9.09 7.46
C THR A 17 1.44 -8.12 6.59
N GLU A 18 2.74 -8.28 6.63
CA GLU A 18 3.69 -7.53 5.82
C GLU A 18 3.85 -8.25 4.49
N VAL A 19 3.67 -7.52 3.39
CA VAL A 19 3.62 -8.07 2.03
C VAL A 19 4.58 -7.27 1.15
N ASN A 20 5.63 -7.93 0.66
CA ASN A 20 6.45 -7.41 -0.42
C ASN A 20 5.85 -7.86 -1.74
N PHE A 21 5.58 -6.91 -2.62
CA PHE A 21 4.99 -7.19 -3.92
C PHE A 21 5.79 -6.55 -5.05
N LYS A 22 5.71 -7.18 -6.20
CA LYS A 22 6.27 -6.72 -7.46
C LYS A 22 5.12 -6.53 -8.45
N ALA A 23 4.98 -5.33 -8.98
CA ALA A 23 3.99 -4.98 -9.97
C ALA A 23 4.69 -4.84 -11.33
N ASP A 24 4.40 -5.76 -12.25
CA ASP A 24 4.83 -5.67 -13.63
C ASP A 24 3.82 -4.82 -14.42
N HIS A 25 4.29 -3.70 -14.95
CA HIS A 25 3.54 -2.75 -15.77
C HIS A 25 4.28 -2.44 -17.07
N SER A 26 4.92 -3.45 -17.66
CA SER A 26 5.59 -3.35 -18.96
C SER A 26 4.70 -2.70 -20.02
N GLY A 27 5.16 -1.57 -20.59
CA GLY A 27 4.43 -0.80 -21.61
C GLY A 27 3.42 0.23 -21.08
N GLU A 28 3.15 0.25 -19.77
CA GLU A 28 2.33 1.26 -19.10
C GLU A 28 3.20 2.17 -18.23
N GLY A 29 2.74 3.40 -17.99
CA GLY A 29 3.38 4.31 -17.05
C GLY A 29 3.38 3.77 -15.61
N SER A 30 4.14 4.41 -14.72
CA SER A 30 4.20 4.01 -13.31
C SER A 30 2.79 3.90 -12.70
N PRO A 31 2.47 2.77 -12.03
CA PRO A 31 1.18 2.56 -11.41
C PRO A 31 0.82 3.67 -10.43
N LYS A 32 -0.46 4.01 -10.34
CA LYS A 32 -0.94 4.80 -9.20
C LYS A 32 -1.12 3.86 -8.01
N ARG A 33 -0.84 4.36 -6.82
CA ARG A 33 -1.03 3.61 -5.57
C ARG A 33 -2.46 3.10 -5.38
N ALA A 34 -3.48 3.87 -5.83
CA ALA A 34 -4.88 3.47 -5.73
C ALA A 34 -5.19 2.21 -6.57
N ASP A 35 -4.62 2.12 -7.77
CA ASP A 35 -4.81 0.99 -8.68
C ASP A 35 -4.11 -0.26 -8.15
N VAL A 36 -2.89 -0.09 -7.66
CA VAL A 36 -2.13 -1.17 -6.99
C VAL A 36 -2.87 -1.65 -5.75
N LYS A 37 -3.41 -0.74 -4.94
CA LYS A 37 -4.19 -1.07 -3.74
C LYS A 37 -5.43 -1.89 -4.07
N ALA A 38 -6.14 -1.53 -5.15
CA ALA A 38 -7.31 -2.27 -5.59
C ALA A 38 -6.94 -3.69 -6.05
N LYS A 39 -5.89 -3.84 -6.85
CA LYS A 39 -5.43 -5.16 -7.31
C LYS A 39 -4.87 -6.02 -6.19
N LEU A 40 -4.12 -5.44 -5.24
CA LEU A 40 -3.58 -6.17 -4.10
C LEU A 40 -4.71 -6.69 -3.19
N ALA A 41 -5.77 -5.89 -3.03
CA ALA A 41 -6.98 -6.27 -2.30
C ALA A 41 -7.71 -7.45 -2.98
N GLU A 42 -7.81 -7.44 -4.32
CA GLU A 42 -8.38 -8.55 -5.10
C GLU A 42 -7.55 -9.83 -4.98
N VAL A 43 -6.22 -9.74 -5.14
CA VAL A 43 -5.30 -10.89 -5.05
C VAL A 43 -5.34 -11.53 -3.66
N LEU A 44 -5.45 -10.73 -2.62
CA LEU A 44 -5.45 -11.20 -1.23
C LEU A 44 -6.85 -11.47 -0.67
N ALA A 45 -7.91 -11.26 -1.46
CA ALA A 45 -9.31 -11.38 -1.05
C ALA A 45 -9.65 -10.58 0.23
N VAL A 46 -9.10 -9.37 0.35
CA VAL A 46 -9.31 -8.47 1.48
C VAL A 46 -9.93 -7.15 1.04
N SER A 47 -10.64 -6.47 1.95
CA SER A 47 -11.19 -5.15 1.67
C SER A 47 -10.09 -4.10 1.47
N LYS A 48 -10.31 -3.15 0.56
CA LYS A 48 -9.38 -2.05 0.27
C LYS A 48 -9.04 -1.24 1.54
N ASP A 49 -9.95 -1.11 2.49
CA ASP A 49 -9.73 -0.35 3.74
C ASP A 49 -8.67 -0.97 4.66
N LYS A 50 -8.42 -2.27 4.50
CA LYS A 50 -7.43 -3.02 5.30
C LYS A 50 -6.04 -3.02 4.68
N VAL A 51 -5.91 -2.57 3.43
CA VAL A 51 -4.65 -2.56 2.68
C VAL A 51 -4.04 -1.17 2.73
N VAL A 52 -2.81 -1.10 3.24
CA VAL A 52 -2.02 0.12 3.36
C VAL A 52 -0.74 -0.06 2.56
N ILE A 53 -0.52 0.79 1.56
CA ILE A 53 0.76 0.84 0.83
C ILE A 53 1.66 1.85 1.56
N ASP A 54 2.87 1.42 1.93
CA ASP A 54 3.84 2.28 2.62
C ASP A 54 4.72 3.01 1.60
N HIS A 55 5.44 2.23 0.79
CA HIS A 55 6.27 2.72 -0.30
C HIS A 55 6.12 1.84 -1.54
N MET A 56 6.41 2.46 -2.68
CA MET A 56 6.42 1.81 -4.00
C MET A 56 7.41 2.59 -4.86
N GLU A 57 8.33 1.87 -5.47
CA GLU A 57 9.39 2.41 -6.30
C GLU A 57 9.39 1.67 -7.64
N THR A 58 9.49 2.41 -8.73
CA THR A 58 9.61 1.84 -10.07
C THR A 58 11.09 1.69 -10.40
N GLU A 59 11.50 0.48 -10.77
CA GLU A 59 12.85 0.22 -11.24
C GLU A 59 13.07 0.85 -12.62
N PHE A 60 14.22 1.51 -12.77
CA PHE A 60 14.54 2.26 -13.98
C PHE A 60 14.65 1.32 -15.19
N GLY A 61 13.91 1.62 -16.25
CA GLY A 61 14.00 0.94 -17.54
C GLY A 61 13.37 -0.46 -17.63
N MET A 62 12.96 -1.07 -16.51
CA MET A 62 12.39 -2.42 -16.50
C MET A 62 10.84 -2.46 -16.57
N GLY A 63 10.15 -1.35 -16.30
CA GLY A 63 8.67 -1.36 -16.26
C GLY A 63 8.12 -2.18 -15.09
N VAL A 64 8.92 -2.35 -14.06
CA VAL A 64 8.65 -3.12 -12.85
C VAL A 64 8.62 -2.16 -11.67
N SER A 65 7.62 -2.28 -10.81
CA SER A 65 7.55 -1.55 -9.54
C SER A 65 7.59 -2.49 -8.36
N THR A 66 8.54 -2.31 -7.47
CA THR A 66 8.62 -3.03 -6.19
C THR A 66 7.95 -2.18 -5.10
N GLY A 67 7.28 -2.83 -4.16
CA GLY A 67 6.53 -2.12 -3.14
C GLY A 67 6.31 -2.92 -1.87
N TYR A 68 6.07 -2.18 -0.80
CA TYR A 68 5.75 -2.71 0.50
C TYR A 68 4.32 -2.34 0.90
N ALA A 69 3.54 -3.37 1.21
CA ALA A 69 2.18 -3.25 1.69
C ALA A 69 2.02 -3.91 3.06
N LYS A 70 1.13 -3.33 3.86
CA LYS A 70 0.69 -3.86 5.15
C LYS A 70 -0.80 -4.15 5.04
N VAL A 71 -1.16 -5.37 5.39
CA VAL A 71 -2.56 -5.84 5.36
C VAL A 71 -3.00 -6.10 6.78
N TYR A 72 -3.92 -5.29 7.28
CA TYR A 72 -4.42 -5.37 8.64
C TYR A 72 -5.61 -6.33 8.75
N GLY A 73 -5.80 -6.93 9.92
CA GLY A 73 -7.01 -7.73 10.21
C GLY A 73 -8.28 -6.86 10.27
N SER A 74 -8.18 -5.64 10.79
CA SER A 74 -9.26 -4.68 10.96
C SER A 74 -8.86 -3.27 10.50
N ALA A 75 -9.86 -2.46 10.12
CA ALA A 75 -9.63 -1.06 9.76
C ALA A 75 -9.22 -0.21 10.99
N ASP A 76 -9.67 -0.58 12.19
CA ASP A 76 -9.32 0.09 13.43
C ASP A 76 -7.86 -0.12 13.81
N SER A 77 -7.32 -1.33 13.62
CA SER A 77 -5.89 -1.59 13.81
C SER A 77 -5.04 -0.78 12.84
N ALA A 78 -5.49 -0.66 11.58
CA ALA A 78 -4.81 0.21 10.61
C ALA A 78 -4.77 1.68 11.08
N LYS A 79 -5.88 2.22 11.59
CA LYS A 79 -5.93 3.60 12.13
C LYS A 79 -5.13 3.79 13.42
N LYS A 80 -5.03 2.76 14.26
CA LYS A 80 -4.31 2.83 15.54
C LYS A 80 -2.79 2.81 15.35
N PHE A 81 -2.30 1.97 14.44
CA PHE A 81 -0.87 1.74 14.27
C PHE A 81 -0.23 2.57 13.16
N GLU A 82 -0.99 3.03 12.17
CA GLU A 82 -0.42 3.85 11.10
C GLU A 82 -0.34 5.33 11.46
N LYS A 83 0.73 5.96 10.98
CA LYS A 83 0.95 7.40 11.16
C LYS A 83 -0.05 8.19 10.32
N ASN A 84 -0.45 9.38 10.79
CA ASN A 84 -1.43 10.24 10.13
C ASN A 84 -1.14 10.53 8.65
N TYR A 85 0.15 10.66 8.25
CA TYR A 85 0.51 10.90 6.84
C TYR A 85 0.28 9.68 5.95
N ILE A 86 0.41 8.46 6.48
CA ILE A 86 0.15 7.20 5.76
C ILE A 86 -1.36 7.01 5.59
N GLN A 87 -2.13 7.36 6.61
CA GLN A 87 -3.59 7.38 6.55
C GLN A 87 -4.07 8.36 5.48
N ALA A 88 -3.50 9.57 5.44
CA ALA A 88 -3.86 10.57 4.44
C ALA A 88 -3.50 10.15 3.01
N ARG A 89 -2.35 9.51 2.80
CA ARG A 89 -1.94 9.02 1.48
C ARG A 89 -2.76 7.83 0.97
N ASN A 90 -3.33 7.05 1.89
CA ASN A 90 -4.14 5.87 1.57
C ASN A 90 -5.66 6.13 1.61
N GLY A 91 -6.08 7.39 1.77
CA GLY A 91 -7.49 7.81 1.76
C GLY A 91 -8.27 7.48 3.04
N LEU A 92 -7.57 7.14 4.14
CA LEU A 92 -8.17 6.78 5.43
C LEU A 92 -8.40 7.98 6.36
N ALA A 93 -7.79 9.13 6.06
CA ALA A 93 -7.96 10.40 6.78
C ALA A 93 -7.72 11.59 5.84
N GLU A 94 -8.33 12.75 6.10
CA GLU A 94 -7.97 13.96 5.36
C GLU A 94 -6.56 14.44 5.73
N PRO A 95 -5.75 14.91 4.77
CA PRO A 95 -4.44 15.48 5.07
C PRO A 95 -4.64 16.70 5.97
N LYS A 96 -4.10 16.65 7.20
CA LYS A 96 -3.90 17.87 7.99
C LYS A 96 -2.97 18.78 7.18
N LYS A 97 -3.54 19.78 6.50
CA LYS A 97 -2.81 20.86 5.85
C LYS A 97 -1.89 21.48 6.90
N ALA A 98 -0.59 21.23 6.83
CA ALA A 98 0.37 22.05 7.53
C ALA A 98 0.15 23.47 7.01
N GLY A 99 -0.28 24.36 7.92
CA GLY A 99 -0.61 25.74 7.58
C GLY A 99 0.56 26.38 6.83
N LYS A 100 0.24 27.09 5.74
CA LYS A 100 1.15 28.03 5.11
C LYS A 100 1.69 28.94 6.22
N LYS A 101 2.92 28.73 6.67
CA LYS A 101 3.65 29.78 7.39
C LYS A 101 4.03 30.81 6.33
N LYS A 102 3.40 31.97 6.47
CA LYS A 102 3.58 33.17 5.65
C LYS A 102 4.96 33.76 5.90
#